data_AF-A0A9W5X879-F1
#
_entry.id   AF-A0A9W5X879-F1
#
_cell.length_a   1.000
_cell.length_b   1.000
_cell.length_c   1.000
_cell.angle_alpha   90.00
_cell.angle_beta   90.00
_cell.angle_gamma   90.00
#
_symmetry.space_group_name_H-M   'P 1'
#
loop_
_entity.id
_entity.type
_entity.pdbx_description
1 polymer ?
#
loop_
_entity_poly.entity_id
_entity_poly.type
_entity_poly.pdbx_seq_one_letter_code
_entity_poly.pdbx_strand_id
1 'polypeptide(L)' 'MGGNDWQTPYTIAQKYFEEIKAPNKKIFIIPDAGHMTMMEQPDLFFNALSEINSVEVNN' A
#
# COMPACT_ATOMS: atom_id res chain seq x y z
N MET A 1 0.04 -2.76 -1.14
CA MET A 1 -0.27 -4.20 -1.23
C MET A 1 -1.29 -4.41 -2.34
N GLY A 2 -1.34 -5.59 -2.95
CA GLY A 2 -2.37 -5.92 -3.95
C GLY A 2 -3.70 -6.30 -3.30
N GLY A 3 -4.81 -5.77 -3.81
CA GLY A 3 -6.16 -6.06 -3.33
C GLY A 3 -6.62 -7.49 -3.64
N ASN A 4 -6.06 -8.11 -4.68
CA ASN A 4 -6.35 -9.48 -5.11
C ASN A 4 -5.16 -10.43 -4.83
N ASP A 5 -4.27 -10.05 -3.91
CA ASP A 5 -3.14 -10.89 -3.53
C ASP A 5 -3.62 -12.09 -2.69
N TRP A 6 -3.52 -13.28 -3.30
CA TRP A 6 -3.88 -14.56 -2.72
C TRP A 6 -2.70 -15.26 -2.06
N GLN A 7 -1.46 -14.83 -2.34
CA GLN A 7 -0.25 -15.34 -1.70
C GLN A 7 -0.04 -14.66 -0.34
N THR A 8 -0.24 -13.35 -0.31
CA THR A 8 -0.19 -12.53 0.92
C THR A 8 -1.43 -11.63 1.02
N PRO A 9 -2.58 -12.16 1.48
CA PRO A 9 -3.81 -11.39 1.63
C PRO A 9 -3.66 -10.17 2.53
N TYR A 10 -4.08 -9.01 2.04
CA TYR A 10 -3.89 -7.74 2.76
C TYR A 10 -4.70 -7.62 4.05
N THR A 11 -5.75 -8.44 4.23
CA THR A 11 -6.68 -8.35 5.36
C THR A 11 -6.01 -8.53 6.72
N ILE A 12 -5.03 -9.42 6.83
CA ILE A 12 -4.26 -9.64 8.06
C ILE A 12 -3.37 -8.42 8.34
N ALA A 13 -2.68 -7.91 7.32
CA ALA A 13 -1.82 -6.73 7.45
C ALA A 13 -2.62 -5.48 7.81
N GLN A 14 -3.81 -5.30 7.25
CA GLN A 14 -4.71 -4.21 7.58
C GLN A 14 -5.15 -4.26 9.05
N LYS A 15 -5.55 -5.44 9.54
CA LYS A 15 -5.94 -5.61 10.94
C LYS A 15 -4.78 -5.28 11.88
N TYR A 16 -3.56 -5.73 11.56
CA TYR A 16 -2.38 -5.39 12.34
C TYR A 16 -2.06 -3.88 12.30
N PHE A 17 -2.22 -3.25 11.13
CA PHE A 17 -1.99 -1.81 10.94
C PHE A 17 -2.90 -0.91 11.80
N GLU A 18 -4.11 -1.39 12.12
CA GLU A 18 -5.02 -0.70 13.05
C GLU A 18 -4.44 -0.59 14.46
N GLU A 19 -3.67 -1.58 14.91
CA GLU A 19 -3.04 -1.63 16.23
C GLU A 19 -1.78 -0.73 16.33
N ILE A 20 -1.14 -0.41 15.19
CA ILE A 20 0.07 0.40 15.15
C ILE A 20 -0.25 1.87 15.49
N LYS A 21 0.50 2.44 16.44
CA LYS A 21 0.48 3.88 16.74
C LYS A 21 1.73 4.55 16.18
N ALA A 22 1.56 5.40 15.18
CA ALA A 22 2.63 6.19 14.58
C ALA A 22 2.09 7.57 14.18
N PRO A 23 2.92 8.63 14.24
CA PRO A 23 2.50 10.00 13.89
C PRO A 23 2.09 10.11 12.41
N ASN A 24 2.81 9.41 11.53
CA ASN A 24 2.50 9.30 10.12
C ASN A 24 2.25 7.83 9.79
N LYS A 25 1.01 7.47 9.45
CA LYS A 25 0.67 6.11 9.00
C LYS A 25 -0.38 6.15 7.89
N LYS A 26 -0.11 5.45 6.79
CA LYS A 26 -1.08 5.19 5.73
C LYS A 26 -0.83 3.80 5.14
N ILE A 27 -1.90 3.08 4.83
CA ILE A 27 -1.85 1.82 4.09
C ILE A 27 -2.38 2.03 2.69
N PHE A 28 -1.67 1.51 1.68
CA PHE A 28 -2.07 1.58 0.28
C PHE A 28 -2.46 0.19 -0.21
N ILE A 29 -3.73 0.02 -0.56
CA ILE A 29 -4.26 -1.18 -1.21
C ILE A 29 -4.53 -0.84 -2.67
N ILE A 30 -3.85 -1.53 -3.58
CA ILE A 30 -3.96 -1.29 -5.02
C ILE A 30 -5.01 -2.26 -5.57
N PRO A 31 -6.15 -1.76 -6.08
CA PRO A 31 -7.20 -2.61 -6.63
C PRO A 31 -6.66 -3.39 -7.83
N ASP A 32 -7.26 -4.56 -8.10
CA ASP A 32 -6.95 -5.38 -9.28
C ASP A 32 -5.47 -5.75 -9.46
N ALA A 33 -4.72 -5.78 -8.35
CA ALA A 33 -3.34 -6.25 -8.29
C ALA A 33 -3.21 -7.46 -7.36
N GLY A 34 -2.44 -8.45 -7.78
CA GLY A 34 -1.93 -9.53 -6.96
C GLY A 34 -0.61 -9.18 -6.26
N HIS A 35 0.19 -10.23 -6.03
CA HIS A 35 1.45 -10.12 -5.29
C HIS A 35 2.46 -9.20 -5.97
N MET A 36 2.53 -9.23 -7.30
CA MET A 36 3.47 -8.42 -8.08
C MET A 36 2.87 -7.05 -8.38
N THR A 37 2.46 -6.32 -7.34
CA THR A 37 1.65 -5.09 -7.45
C THR A 37 2.26 -4.05 -8.38
N MET A 38 3.58 -3.88 -8.35
CA MET A 38 4.33 -2.95 -9.21
C MET A 38 4.33 -3.31 -10.70
N MET A 39 4.17 -4.60 -11.02
CA MET A 39 4.12 -5.10 -12.39
C MET A 39 2.69 -5.13 -12.93
N GLU A 40 1.73 -5.48 -12.09
CA GLU A 40 0.32 -5.64 -12.48
C GLU A 40 -0.41 -4.29 -12.59
N GLN A 41 -0.11 -3.34 -11.71
CA GLN A 41 -0.72 -2.00 -11.68
C GLN A 41 0.34 -0.90 -11.55
N PRO A 42 1.22 -0.73 -12.56
CA PRO A 42 2.39 0.15 -12.48
C PRO A 42 2.04 1.61 -12.21
N ASP A 43 0.98 2.14 -12.83
CA ASP A 43 0.57 3.54 -12.65
C ASP A 43 0.02 3.81 -11.24
N LEU A 44 -0.83 2.91 -10.73
CA LEU A 44 -1.36 3.03 -9.36
C LEU A 44 -0.26 2.86 -8.32
N PHE A 45 0.69 1.95 -8.59
CA PHE A 45 1.85 1.76 -7.73
C PHE A 45 2.75 3.01 -7.72
N PHE A 46 3.01 3.58 -8.89
CA PHE A 46 3.76 4.83 -9.02
C PHE A 46 3.08 5.99 -8.29
N ASN A 47 1.77 6.14 -8.44
CA ASN A 47 1.00 7.18 -7.76
C ASN A 47 1.09 7.04 -6.23
N ALA A 48 1.02 5.81 -5.71
CA ALA A 48 1.22 5.57 -4.27
C ALA A 48 2.62 6.00 -3.80
N LEU A 49 3.67 5.67 -4.56
CA LEU A 49 5.04 6.11 -4.26
C LEU A 49 5.20 7.64 -4.34
N SER A 50 4.58 8.27 -5.32
CA SER A 50 4.61 9.73 -5.49
C SER A 50 3.94 10.44 -4.31
N GLU A 51 2.81 9.90 -3.82
CA GLU A 51 2.15 10.43 -2.62
C GLU A 51 3.03 10.28 -1.38
N ILE A 52 3.63 9.09 -1.18
CA ILE A 52 4.58 8.85 -0.08
C ILE A 52 5.71 9.87 -0.13
N ASN A 53 6.37 10.02 -1.28
CA ASN A 53 7.45 10.99 -1.45
C ASN A 53 7.01 12.44 -1.16
N SER A 54 5.80 12.81 -1.55
CA SER A 54 5.25 14.14 -1.28
C SER A 54 5.05 14.38 0.22
N VAL A 55 4.63 13.36 0.97
CA VAL A 55 4.50 13.46 2.44
C VAL A 55 5.89 13.58 3.08
N GLU A 56 6.85 12.75 2.66
CA GLU A 56 8.20 12.75 3.24
C GLU A 56 8.99 14.04 2.94
N VAL A 57 8.81 14.65 1.77
CA VAL A 57 9.47 15.92 1.42
C VAL A 57 8.89 17.11 2.19
N ASN A 58 7.61 17.05 2.58
CA ASN A 58 6.92 18.14 3.28
C ASN A 58 6.95 18.02 4.82
N ASN A 59 7.48 16.92 5.36
CA ASN A 59 7.69 16.70 6.79
C ASN A 59 9.11 17.09 7.23
#